data_AF-A0A6G3WL23-F1
#
_entry.id   AF-A0A6G3WL23-F1
#
_cell.length_a   1.000
_cell.length_b   1.000
_cell.length_c   1.000
_cell.angle_alpha   90.00
_cell.angle_beta   90.00
_cell.angle_gamma   90.00
#
_symmetry.space_group_name_H-M   'P 1'
#
loop_
_entity.id
_entity.type
_entity.pdbx_description
1 polymer ?
#
loop_
_entity_poly.entity_id
_entity_poly.type
_entity_poly.pdbx_seq_one_letter_code
_entity_poly.pdbx_strand_id
1 'polypeptide(L)'
;FAAVVGPWVMRRRGGIRQVAPGSPDAADPDTYGFARQEELDVRMPGPDQDLLDVLDVVQGTQDWRAASQLLAGTPKEGEVRWQRVQAFAGAASLELARQPGKGGAWLRNWRAESPKDAGGAAVHAEFLVQQAWRSSAAGSDDFRIILEEARTVCGEAALLAPGDPVPYIVELAVARGLGYTPEQFDQLWAKIIDRAPAHMGAHIAALHFHSERWHGSRKDAEAFATAAAARAPQGSLLAALPLFAVYEHLPEVNLVQGFYRGQVVTKAVEGAMYAVHAARQDDPMLAHVRHLLVLFLVHMERWSEAMHQLVR
;
A
#
# COMPACT_ATOMS: atom_id res chain seq x y z
N PHE A 1 9.72 4.26 -57.55
CA PHE A 1 9.49 5.04 -56.32
C PHE A 1 8.50 4.32 -55.42
N ALA A 2 8.92 3.30 -54.65
CA ALA A 2 8.08 2.69 -53.61
C ALA A 2 8.90 1.69 -52.78
N ALA A 3 9.84 2.18 -51.97
CA ALA A 3 10.57 1.31 -51.04
C ALA A 3 11.26 2.10 -49.91
N VAL A 4 10.51 2.87 -49.10
CA VAL A 4 11.06 3.41 -47.82
C VAL A 4 10.03 3.50 -46.68
N VAL A 5 8.72 3.36 -46.93
CA VAL A 5 7.71 3.67 -45.87
C VAL A 5 7.49 2.53 -44.84
N GLY A 6 7.95 1.32 -45.13
CA GLY A 6 7.71 0.13 -44.28
C GLY A 6 8.28 0.15 -42.86
N PRO A 7 9.57 0.54 -42.63
CA PRO A 7 10.17 0.48 -41.30
C PRO A 7 9.66 1.58 -40.35
N TRP A 8 9.22 2.73 -40.88
CA TRP A 8 8.79 3.86 -40.07
C TRP A 8 7.39 3.67 -39.50
N VAL A 9 6.52 2.96 -40.21
CA VAL A 9 5.15 2.64 -39.76
C VAL A 9 5.14 1.50 -38.73
N MET A 10 6.11 0.57 -38.77
CA MET A 10 6.25 -0.47 -37.74
C MET A 10 6.89 0.03 -36.44
N ARG A 11 7.66 1.12 -36.48
CA ARG A 11 8.17 1.79 -35.26
C ARG A 11 7.05 2.41 -34.39
N ARG A 12 5.87 2.67 -34.96
CA ARG A 12 4.69 3.13 -34.19
C ARG A 12 3.97 2.02 -33.42
N ARG A 13 4.41 0.76 -33.52
CA ARG A 13 3.78 -0.39 -32.83
C ARG A 13 4.59 -0.95 -31.66
N GLY A 14 5.75 -0.37 -31.35
CA GLY A 14 6.45 -0.68 -30.10
C GLY A 14 5.89 0.20 -29.00
N GLY A 15 5.12 -0.36 -28.07
CA GLY A 15 4.83 0.32 -26.81
C GLY A 15 6.12 0.67 -26.05
N ILE A 16 5.97 1.42 -24.96
CA ILE A 16 7.06 1.68 -24.02
C ILE A 16 7.67 0.33 -23.61
N ARG A 17 8.98 0.16 -23.78
CA ARG A 17 9.70 -1.06 -23.42
C ARG A 17 10.96 -0.70 -22.64
N GLN A 18 11.29 -1.51 -21.64
CA GLN A 18 12.59 -1.40 -20.97
C GLN A 18 13.70 -1.71 -21.99
N VAL A 19 14.75 -0.92 -21.95
CA VAL A 19 15.96 -1.08 -22.78
C VAL A 19 17.17 -1.21 -21.87
N ALA A 20 18.27 -1.75 -22.38
CA ALA A 20 19.50 -1.86 -21.60
C ALA A 20 19.98 -0.46 -21.14
N PRO A 21 20.54 -0.34 -19.92
CA PRO A 21 21.13 0.90 -19.44
C PRO A 21 22.14 1.49 -20.44
N GLY A 22 22.07 2.80 -20.69
CA GLY A 22 22.94 3.50 -21.66
C GLY A 22 22.53 3.37 -23.13
N SER A 23 21.39 2.74 -23.43
CA SER A 23 20.80 2.76 -24.78
C SER A 23 20.49 4.21 -25.21
N PRO A 24 20.79 4.63 -26.45
CA PRO A 24 20.45 5.96 -26.94
C PRO A 24 18.93 6.18 -27.05
N ASP A 25 18.16 5.10 -27.11
CA ASP A 25 16.69 5.11 -27.11
C ASP A 25 16.10 5.04 -25.67
N ALA A 26 16.95 5.00 -24.63
CA ALA A 26 16.49 5.01 -23.24
C ALA A 26 16.08 6.43 -22.81
N ALA A 27 14.90 6.56 -22.21
CA ALA A 27 14.58 7.72 -21.39
C ALA A 27 15.06 7.43 -19.97
N ASP A 28 16.19 8.01 -19.56
CA ASP A 28 16.65 7.95 -18.17
C ASP A 28 15.72 8.80 -17.31
N PRO A 29 15.04 8.23 -16.29
CA PRO A 29 14.13 8.98 -15.41
C PRO A 29 14.77 10.24 -14.81
N ASP A 30 16.06 10.17 -14.47
CA ASP A 30 16.82 11.27 -13.86
C ASP A 30 16.90 12.50 -14.79
N THR A 31 16.94 12.29 -16.12
CA THR A 31 16.92 13.38 -17.11
C THR A 31 15.64 14.22 -17.04
N TYR A 32 14.57 13.67 -16.44
CA TYR A 32 13.28 14.33 -16.28
C TYR A 32 12.97 14.65 -14.81
N GLY A 33 13.95 14.52 -13.91
CA GLY A 33 13.81 14.80 -12.48
C GLY A 33 13.06 13.71 -11.69
N PHE A 34 12.91 12.51 -12.25
CA PHE A 34 12.38 11.35 -11.53
C PHE A 34 13.53 10.53 -10.92
N ALA A 35 13.32 10.04 -9.70
CA ALA A 35 14.23 9.07 -9.09
C ALA A 35 14.27 7.79 -9.92
N ARG A 36 15.44 7.14 -9.97
CA ARG A 36 15.56 5.85 -10.64
C ARG A 36 14.91 4.75 -9.80
N GLN A 37 14.51 3.66 -10.45
CA GLN A 37 13.78 2.58 -9.78
C GLN A 37 14.58 1.98 -8.61
N GLU A 38 15.90 1.87 -8.74
CA GLU A 38 16.82 1.37 -7.72
C GLU A 38 16.98 2.31 -6.51
N GLU A 39 16.57 3.58 -6.64
CA GLU A 39 16.60 4.58 -5.58
C GLU A 39 15.24 4.69 -4.86
N LEU A 40 14.18 4.07 -5.39
CA LEU A 40 12.86 4.10 -4.78
C LEU A 40 12.81 3.22 -3.52
N ASP A 41 12.43 3.83 -2.40
CA ASP A 41 12.11 3.08 -1.19
C ASP A 41 10.66 2.61 -1.19
N VAL A 42 10.44 1.37 -1.61
CA VAL A 42 9.11 0.74 -1.67
C VAL A 42 8.44 0.54 -0.30
N ARG A 43 9.15 0.81 0.80
CA ARG A 43 8.59 0.71 2.17
C ARG A 43 7.74 1.92 2.52
N MET A 44 7.95 3.05 1.86
CA MET A 44 7.31 4.31 2.20
C MET A 44 6.51 4.85 1.02
N PRO A 45 5.28 5.31 1.25
CA PRO A 45 4.46 5.84 0.17
C PRO A 45 4.78 7.29 -0.21
N GLY A 46 5.58 7.97 0.61
CA GLY A 46 5.96 9.36 0.46
C GLY A 46 7.07 9.73 1.44
N PRO A 47 7.51 10.99 1.43
CA PRO A 47 8.60 11.45 2.30
C PRO A 47 8.16 11.50 3.77
N ASP A 48 8.95 10.90 4.66
CA ASP A 48 8.84 11.00 6.12
C ASP A 48 10.27 11.01 6.70
N GLN A 49 10.83 12.21 6.90
CA GLN A 49 12.22 12.36 7.33
C GLN A 49 12.45 11.84 8.76
N ASP A 50 11.50 12.05 9.66
CA ASP A 50 11.59 11.55 11.04
C ASP A 50 11.68 10.01 11.05
N LEU A 51 10.89 9.35 10.20
CA LEU A 51 10.93 7.89 10.06
C LEU A 51 12.27 7.42 9.49
N LEU A 52 12.80 8.09 8.47
CA LEU A 52 14.11 7.77 7.88
C LEU A 52 15.23 7.90 8.91
N ASP A 53 15.30 9.03 9.61
CA ASP A 53 16.33 9.29 10.62
C ASP A 53 16.27 8.25 11.74
N VAL A 54 15.05 7.89 12.19
CA VAL A 54 14.86 6.88 13.22
C VAL A 54 15.19 5.47 12.71
N LEU A 55 14.84 5.13 11.47
CA LEU A 55 15.25 3.86 10.86
C LEU A 55 16.77 3.75 10.82
N ASP A 56 17.49 4.79 10.39
CA ASP A 56 18.95 4.79 10.35
C ASP A 56 19.56 4.54 11.75
N VAL A 57 19.01 5.17 12.79
CA VAL A 57 19.43 4.94 14.18
C VAL A 57 19.13 3.50 14.61
N VAL A 58 17.91 3.02 14.41
CA VAL A 58 17.49 1.67 14.84
C VAL A 58 18.31 0.59 14.12
N GLN A 59 18.51 0.73 12.81
CA GLN A 59 19.25 -0.25 12.01
C GLN A 59 20.75 -0.20 12.32
N GLY A 60 21.33 0.99 12.50
CA GLY A 60 22.75 1.17 12.80
C GLY A 60 23.15 0.78 14.22
N THR A 61 22.29 1.06 15.21
CA THR A 61 22.60 0.84 16.64
C THR A 61 21.92 -0.38 17.25
N GLN A 62 20.88 -0.90 16.59
CA GLN A 62 19.96 -1.91 17.13
C GLN A 62 19.19 -1.45 18.38
N ASP A 63 19.16 -0.14 18.68
CA ASP A 63 18.34 0.44 19.75
C ASP A 63 16.94 0.80 19.24
N TRP A 64 15.92 0.17 19.83
CA TRP A 64 14.52 0.33 19.47
C TRP A 64 13.86 1.57 20.08
N ARG A 65 14.49 2.23 21.07
CA ARG A 65 13.84 3.31 21.85
C ARG A 65 13.42 4.50 20.99
N ALA A 66 14.19 4.84 19.96
CA ALA A 66 13.84 5.91 19.03
C ALA A 66 12.55 5.58 18.25
N ALA A 67 12.38 4.33 17.80
CA ALA A 67 11.15 3.87 17.14
C ALA A 67 9.94 3.92 18.09
N SER A 68 10.11 3.48 19.35
CA SER A 68 9.07 3.57 20.38
C SER A 68 8.63 5.02 20.60
N GLN A 69 9.58 5.95 20.74
CA GLN A 69 9.28 7.37 20.94
C GLN A 69 8.56 7.98 19.72
N LEU A 70 9.03 7.68 18.50
CA LEU A 70 8.40 8.16 17.27
C LEU A 70 6.94 7.68 17.17
N LEU A 71 6.70 6.38 17.39
CA LEU A 71 5.34 5.84 17.38
C LEU A 71 4.50 6.42 18.52
N ALA A 72 5.04 6.61 19.72
CA ALA A 72 4.31 7.21 20.83
C ALA A 72 3.89 8.67 20.53
N GLY A 73 4.70 9.42 19.79
CA GLY A 73 4.40 10.78 19.35
C GLY A 73 3.50 10.87 18.10
N THR A 74 3.21 9.77 17.43
CA THR A 74 2.38 9.76 16.21
C THR A 74 0.90 9.55 16.57
N PRO A 75 -0.04 10.41 16.11
CA PRO A 75 -1.47 10.25 16.36
C PRO A 75 -1.99 8.86 16.00
N LYS A 76 -2.85 8.29 16.85
CA LYS A 76 -3.27 6.89 16.75
C LYS A 76 -4.11 6.61 15.52
N GLU A 77 -5.03 7.52 15.21
CA GLU A 77 -6.08 7.33 14.22
C GLU A 77 -5.62 7.68 12.79
N GLY A 78 -4.42 8.24 12.63
CA GLY A 78 -3.92 8.75 11.36
C GLY A 78 -3.15 7.73 10.53
N GLU A 79 -3.20 7.92 9.20
CA GLU A 79 -2.49 7.12 8.19
C GLU A 79 -0.99 6.96 8.49
N VAL A 80 -0.34 8.05 8.93
CA VAL A 80 1.11 8.10 9.21
C VAL A 80 1.52 7.03 10.21
N ARG A 81 0.69 6.75 11.22
CA ARG A 81 1.02 5.74 12.23
C ARG A 81 1.07 4.35 11.63
N TRP A 82 0.06 4.00 10.82
CA TRP A 82 0.04 2.70 10.15
C TRP A 82 1.24 2.59 9.20
N GLN A 83 1.52 3.61 8.40
CA GLN A 83 2.66 3.65 7.49
C GLN A 83 4.00 3.46 8.21
N ARG A 84 4.21 4.15 9.36
CA ARG A 84 5.41 3.97 10.20
C ARG A 84 5.52 2.56 10.77
N VAL A 85 4.41 1.98 11.24
CA VAL A 85 4.37 0.57 11.70
C VAL A 85 4.75 -0.38 10.57
N GLN A 86 4.21 -0.19 9.36
CA GLN A 86 4.56 -0.98 8.17
C GLN A 86 6.03 -0.84 7.79
N ALA A 87 6.60 0.37 7.87
CA ALA A 87 7.98 0.62 7.53
C ALA A 87 8.96 -0.03 8.52
N PHE A 88 8.71 0.08 9.83
CA PHE A 88 9.52 -0.60 10.86
C PHE A 88 9.43 -2.12 10.73
N ALA A 89 8.23 -2.66 10.57
CA ALA A 89 8.02 -4.09 10.34
C ALA A 89 8.72 -4.58 9.06
N GLY A 90 8.64 -3.80 7.99
CA GLY A 90 9.31 -4.06 6.72
C GLY A 90 10.83 -4.03 6.83
N ALA A 91 11.39 -3.07 7.58
CA ALA A 91 12.81 -3.03 7.86
C ALA A 91 13.29 -4.30 8.60
N ALA A 92 12.59 -4.70 9.67
CA ALA A 92 12.91 -5.94 10.39
C ALA A 92 12.79 -7.19 9.50
N SER A 93 11.73 -7.27 8.69
CA SER A 93 11.47 -8.37 7.75
C SER A 93 12.58 -8.49 6.69
N LEU A 94 12.99 -7.37 6.09
CA LEU A 94 14.05 -7.35 5.09
C LEU A 94 15.43 -7.63 5.70
N GLU A 95 15.73 -7.12 6.88
CA GLU A 95 16.95 -7.48 7.60
C GLU A 95 17.02 -8.98 7.90
N LEU A 96 15.92 -9.57 8.37
CA LEU A 96 15.85 -11.01 8.64
C LEU A 96 16.06 -11.83 7.36
N ALA A 97 15.47 -11.41 6.24
CA ALA A 97 15.68 -12.06 4.95
C ALA A 97 17.14 -11.97 4.48
N ARG A 98 17.80 -10.83 4.71
CA ARG A 98 19.23 -10.63 4.38
C ARG A 98 20.17 -11.40 5.31
N GLN A 99 19.83 -11.51 6.60
CA GLN A 99 20.64 -12.16 7.63
C GLN A 99 19.79 -13.06 8.54
N PRO A 100 19.43 -14.28 8.09
CA PRO A 100 18.60 -15.20 8.86
C PRO A 100 19.14 -15.45 10.27
N GLY A 101 18.25 -15.43 11.27
CA GLY A 101 18.57 -15.63 12.69
C GLY A 101 19.19 -14.42 13.40
N LYS A 102 19.67 -13.40 12.67
CA LYS A 102 20.29 -12.20 13.24
C LYS A 102 19.51 -10.93 12.94
N GLY A 103 19.08 -10.73 11.70
CA GLY A 103 18.37 -9.53 11.25
C GLY A 103 17.11 -9.22 12.08
N GLY A 104 16.81 -7.93 12.24
CA GLY A 104 15.68 -7.46 13.03
C GLY A 104 15.79 -7.77 14.54
N ALA A 105 17.00 -7.97 15.08
CA ALA A 105 17.20 -8.25 16.50
C ALA A 105 16.63 -7.16 17.41
N TRP A 106 16.70 -5.90 16.97
CA TRP A 106 16.12 -4.75 17.68
C TRP A 106 14.62 -4.94 17.98
N LEU A 107 13.84 -5.55 17.07
CA LEU A 107 12.40 -5.78 17.30
C LEU A 107 12.17 -6.87 18.36
N ARG A 108 12.97 -7.94 18.34
CA ARG A 108 12.92 -8.98 19.38
C ARG A 108 13.30 -8.40 20.74
N ASN A 109 14.35 -7.59 20.80
CA ASN A 109 14.78 -6.90 22.02
C ASN A 109 13.70 -5.93 22.51
N TRP A 110 13.05 -5.19 21.61
CA TRP A 110 11.93 -4.32 21.96
C TRP A 110 10.79 -5.08 22.65
N ARG A 111 10.35 -6.19 22.05
CA ARG A 111 9.29 -7.02 22.64
C ARG A 111 9.69 -7.63 23.99
N ALA A 112 10.96 -8.00 24.16
CA ALA A 112 11.47 -8.56 25.40
C ALA A 112 11.64 -7.51 26.52
N GLU A 113 12.20 -6.36 26.21
CA GLU A 113 12.52 -5.29 27.18
C GLU A 113 11.30 -4.44 27.54
N SER A 114 10.35 -4.26 26.61
CA SER A 114 9.15 -3.45 26.81
C SER A 114 7.88 -4.15 26.29
N PRO A 115 7.45 -5.26 26.92
CA PRO A 115 6.33 -6.07 26.45
C PRO A 115 4.98 -5.31 26.42
N LYS A 116 4.84 -4.27 27.25
CA LYS A 116 3.64 -3.42 27.33
C LYS A 116 3.67 -2.20 26.40
N ASP A 117 4.71 -2.05 25.57
CA ASP A 117 4.73 -1.01 24.54
C ASP A 117 3.79 -1.37 23.38
N ALA A 118 2.75 -0.54 23.18
CA ALA A 118 1.75 -0.75 22.13
C ALA A 118 2.33 -0.64 20.71
N GLY A 119 3.30 0.26 20.49
CA GLY A 119 3.96 0.43 19.20
C GLY A 119 4.77 -0.80 18.83
N GLY A 120 5.55 -1.33 19.76
CA GLY A 120 6.33 -2.55 19.58
C GLY A 120 5.45 -3.76 19.30
N ALA A 121 4.31 -3.88 19.99
CA ALA A 121 3.34 -4.95 19.73
C ALA A 121 2.73 -4.83 18.31
N ALA A 122 2.34 -3.62 17.89
CA ALA A 122 1.82 -3.38 16.54
C ALA A 122 2.87 -3.67 15.43
N VAL A 123 4.11 -3.25 15.63
CA VAL A 123 5.23 -3.53 14.70
C VAL A 123 5.50 -5.03 14.63
N HIS A 124 5.41 -5.75 15.75
CA HIS A 124 5.59 -7.20 15.76
C HIS A 124 4.47 -7.93 14.99
N ALA A 125 3.21 -7.54 15.19
CA ALA A 125 2.09 -8.09 14.44
C ALA A 125 2.26 -7.88 12.92
N GLU A 126 2.57 -6.66 12.50
CA GLU A 126 2.79 -6.33 11.09
C GLU A 126 4.03 -7.03 10.52
N PHE A 127 5.09 -7.21 11.33
CA PHE A 127 6.27 -7.98 10.94
C PHE A 127 5.92 -9.44 10.62
N LEU A 128 5.12 -10.09 11.45
CA LEU A 128 4.68 -11.48 11.23
C LEU A 128 3.83 -11.59 9.96
N VAL A 129 2.88 -10.66 9.76
CA VAL A 129 2.11 -10.57 8.52
C VAL A 129 3.05 -10.46 7.32
N GLN A 130 3.95 -9.48 7.32
CA GLN A 130 4.86 -9.27 6.20
C GLN A 130 5.82 -10.46 5.97
N GLN A 131 6.23 -11.15 7.04
CA GLN A 131 7.01 -12.39 6.92
C GLN A 131 6.19 -13.47 6.20
N ALA A 132 4.98 -13.80 6.68
CA ALA A 132 4.13 -14.82 6.07
C ALA A 132 3.93 -14.57 4.57
N TRP A 133 3.58 -13.33 4.20
CA TRP A 133 3.30 -12.96 2.81
C TRP A 133 4.55 -12.89 1.89
N ARG A 134 5.77 -12.80 2.44
CA ARG A 134 7.01 -12.73 1.64
C ARG A 134 7.78 -14.05 1.58
N SER A 135 7.79 -14.82 2.66
CA SER A 135 8.66 -15.99 2.78
C SER A 135 7.94 -17.32 2.60
N SER A 136 6.60 -17.33 2.63
CA SER A 136 5.82 -18.58 2.59
C SER A 136 4.86 -18.58 1.41
N ALA A 137 4.64 -19.76 0.82
CA ALA A 137 3.58 -19.93 -0.15
C ALA A 137 2.22 -19.72 0.54
N ALA A 138 1.37 -18.87 -0.01
CA ALA A 138 0.04 -18.62 0.52
C ALA A 138 -0.73 -19.94 0.64
N GLY A 139 -1.30 -20.20 1.82
CA GLY A 139 -2.04 -21.44 2.13
C GLY A 139 -1.18 -22.62 2.61
N SER A 140 0.15 -22.49 2.68
CA SER A 140 1.02 -23.50 3.32
C SER A 140 0.85 -23.52 4.86
N ASP A 141 1.30 -24.60 5.50
CA ASP A 141 1.25 -24.74 6.96
C ASP A 141 2.03 -23.63 7.66
N ASP A 142 3.26 -23.35 7.22
CA ASP A 142 4.09 -22.25 7.75
C ASP A 142 3.40 -20.89 7.61
N PHE A 143 2.76 -20.65 6.46
CA PHE A 143 1.99 -19.43 6.23
C PHE A 143 0.83 -19.29 7.24
N ARG A 144 0.07 -20.36 7.46
CA ARG A 144 -1.01 -20.39 8.45
C ARG A 144 -0.48 -20.20 9.87
N ILE A 145 0.61 -20.89 10.24
CA ILE A 145 1.19 -20.82 11.59
C ILE A 145 1.62 -19.37 11.92
N ILE A 146 2.34 -18.72 11.00
CA ILE A 146 2.80 -17.33 11.22
C ILE A 146 1.61 -16.36 11.31
N LEU A 147 0.56 -16.54 10.48
CA LEU A 147 -0.63 -15.69 10.56
C LEU A 147 -1.48 -15.94 11.82
N GLU A 148 -1.51 -17.15 12.34
CA GLU A 148 -2.15 -17.48 13.63
C GLU A 148 -1.43 -16.81 14.79
N GLU A 149 -0.10 -16.77 14.75
CA GLU A 149 0.70 -15.98 15.70
C GLU A 149 0.42 -14.48 15.53
N ALA A 150 0.42 -13.98 14.29
CA ALA A 150 0.10 -12.58 14.01
C ALA A 150 -1.29 -12.18 14.53
N ARG A 151 -2.29 -13.05 14.40
CA ARG A 151 -3.64 -12.86 14.98
C ARG A 151 -3.59 -12.63 16.49
N THR A 152 -2.82 -13.47 17.17
CA THR A 152 -2.64 -13.37 18.63
C THR A 152 -1.99 -12.04 19.00
N VAL A 153 -0.91 -11.66 18.31
CA VAL A 153 -0.19 -10.40 18.56
C VAL A 153 -1.03 -9.17 18.20
N CYS A 154 -1.88 -9.23 17.17
CA CYS A 154 -2.87 -8.18 16.87
C CYS A 154 -3.82 -7.96 18.08
N GLY A 155 -4.31 -9.05 18.68
CA GLY A 155 -5.14 -9.00 19.88
C GLY A 155 -4.42 -8.37 21.08
N GLU A 156 -3.16 -8.74 21.31
CA GLU A 156 -2.32 -8.12 22.36
C GLU A 156 -2.12 -6.62 22.12
N ALA A 157 -1.75 -6.22 20.90
CA ALA A 157 -1.56 -4.83 20.52
C ALA A 157 -2.85 -4.01 20.70
N ALA A 158 -4.00 -4.58 20.32
CA ALA A 158 -5.32 -3.99 20.52
C ALA A 158 -5.67 -3.80 22.00
N LEU A 159 -5.28 -4.73 22.89
CA LEU A 159 -5.47 -4.58 24.34
C LEU A 159 -4.59 -3.48 24.94
N LEU A 160 -3.37 -3.31 24.42
CA LEU A 160 -2.43 -2.27 24.88
C LEU A 160 -2.84 -0.87 24.42
N ALA A 161 -3.51 -0.75 23.26
CA ALA A 161 -4.01 0.52 22.76
C ALA A 161 -5.42 0.39 22.14
N PRO A 162 -6.49 0.27 22.95
CA PRO A 162 -7.84 -0.01 22.45
C PRO A 162 -8.42 1.03 21.50
N GLY A 163 -7.95 2.28 21.52
CA GLY A 163 -8.38 3.33 20.58
C GLY A 163 -7.59 3.36 19.26
N ASP A 164 -6.49 2.63 19.17
CA ASP A 164 -5.63 2.60 17.98
C ASP A 164 -6.26 1.67 16.92
N PRO A 165 -6.55 2.14 15.69
CA PRO A 165 -7.06 1.30 14.62
C PRO A 165 -6.00 0.33 14.07
N VAL A 166 -4.70 0.63 14.23
CA VAL A 166 -3.62 -0.09 13.54
C VAL A 166 -3.64 -1.61 13.77
N PRO A 167 -3.77 -2.14 15.01
CA PRO A 167 -3.81 -3.58 15.22
C PRO A 167 -4.92 -4.28 14.43
N TYR A 168 -6.08 -3.63 14.28
CA TYR A 168 -7.21 -4.16 13.52
C TYR A 168 -6.98 -4.05 12.01
N ILE A 169 -6.30 -2.99 11.54
CA ILE A 169 -5.91 -2.84 10.14
C ILE A 169 -4.91 -3.93 9.75
N VAL A 170 -3.92 -4.22 10.60
CA VAL A 170 -2.97 -5.33 10.41
C VAL A 170 -3.71 -6.67 10.35
N GLU A 171 -4.72 -6.86 11.20
CA GLU A 171 -5.55 -8.08 11.21
C GLU A 171 -6.33 -8.27 9.90
N LEU A 172 -6.59 -7.24 9.08
CA LEU A 172 -7.23 -7.43 7.76
C LEU A 172 -6.42 -8.36 6.84
N ALA A 173 -5.08 -8.25 6.89
CA ALA A 173 -4.20 -9.13 6.13
C ALA A 173 -4.21 -10.56 6.68
N VAL A 174 -4.37 -10.72 8.01
CA VAL A 174 -4.56 -12.01 8.68
C VAL A 174 -5.89 -12.62 8.28
N ALA A 175 -6.98 -11.87 8.33
CA ALA A 175 -8.32 -12.30 7.94
C ALA A 175 -8.36 -12.80 6.50
N ARG A 176 -7.67 -12.09 5.59
CA ARG A 176 -7.49 -12.51 4.21
C ARG A 176 -6.73 -13.83 4.10
N GLY A 177 -5.58 -13.96 4.78
CA GLY A 177 -4.73 -15.15 4.66
C GLY A 177 -5.28 -16.39 5.36
N LEU A 178 -6.00 -16.23 6.47
CA LEU A 178 -6.62 -17.33 7.22
C LEU A 178 -8.03 -17.69 6.73
N GLY A 179 -8.60 -16.90 5.82
CA GLY A 179 -9.93 -17.15 5.26
C GLY A 179 -11.05 -16.96 6.27
N TYR A 180 -11.09 -15.79 6.91
CA TYR A 180 -12.21 -15.41 7.78
C TYR A 180 -13.55 -15.50 7.04
N THR A 181 -14.60 -15.88 7.76
CA THR A 181 -15.97 -15.80 7.22
C THR A 181 -16.40 -14.34 7.06
N PRO A 182 -17.42 -14.04 6.24
CA PRO A 182 -17.97 -12.69 6.12
C PRO A 182 -18.34 -12.07 7.48
N GLU A 183 -18.92 -12.86 8.40
CA GLU A 183 -19.32 -12.38 9.72
C GLU A 183 -18.12 -12.03 10.60
N GLN A 184 -17.04 -12.82 10.53
CA GLN A 184 -15.80 -12.52 11.25
C GLN A 184 -15.13 -11.26 10.70
N PHE A 185 -15.15 -11.11 9.37
CA PHE A 185 -14.65 -9.91 8.71
C PHE A 185 -15.47 -8.67 9.10
N ASP A 186 -16.80 -8.75 9.09
CA ASP A 186 -17.67 -7.63 9.47
C ASP A 186 -17.44 -7.18 10.91
N GLN A 187 -17.23 -8.13 11.84
CA GLN A 187 -16.86 -7.81 13.23
C GLN A 187 -15.52 -7.10 13.34
N LEU A 188 -14.53 -7.51 12.55
CA LEU A 188 -13.23 -6.83 12.49
C LEU A 188 -13.37 -5.43 11.88
N TRP A 189 -14.09 -5.32 10.76
CA TRP A 189 -14.32 -4.08 10.04
C TRP A 189 -15.06 -3.06 10.91
N ALA A 190 -16.05 -3.48 11.69
CA ALA A 190 -16.76 -2.61 12.62
C ALA A 190 -15.81 -1.94 13.64
N LYS A 191 -14.83 -2.69 14.17
CA LYS A 191 -13.83 -2.14 15.10
C LYS A 191 -12.98 -1.04 14.46
N ILE A 192 -12.67 -1.18 13.17
CA ILE A 192 -11.91 -0.17 12.41
C ILE A 192 -12.79 1.05 12.17
N ILE A 193 -14.03 0.87 11.71
CA ILE A 193 -14.96 1.97 11.44
C ILE A 193 -15.29 2.77 12.70
N ASP A 194 -15.41 2.11 13.87
CA ASP A 194 -15.64 2.80 15.15
C ASP A 194 -14.47 3.72 15.55
N ARG A 195 -13.26 3.47 15.06
CA ARG A 195 -12.02 4.20 15.44
C ARG A 195 -11.59 5.21 14.39
N ALA A 196 -11.61 4.79 13.12
CA ALA A 196 -11.05 5.56 12.02
C ALA A 196 -11.87 5.33 10.73
N PRO A 197 -13.14 5.82 10.68
CA PRO A 197 -14.06 5.55 9.58
C PRO A 197 -13.63 6.15 8.24
N ALA A 198 -12.69 7.09 8.25
CA ALA A 198 -12.16 7.75 7.06
C ALA A 198 -10.73 7.29 6.67
N HIS A 199 -10.19 6.26 7.34
CA HIS A 199 -8.82 5.78 7.09
C HIS A 199 -8.75 5.06 5.73
N MET A 200 -8.21 5.75 4.72
CA MET A 200 -8.01 5.26 3.36
C MET A 200 -7.16 3.99 3.33
N GLY A 201 -6.07 3.94 4.09
CA GLY A 201 -5.24 2.74 4.21
C GLY A 201 -6.01 1.48 4.62
N ALA A 202 -6.88 1.60 5.64
CA ALA A 202 -7.75 0.53 6.08
C ALA A 202 -8.74 0.08 4.98
N HIS A 203 -9.30 1.03 4.23
CA HIS A 203 -10.22 0.73 3.13
C HIS A 203 -9.53 0.01 1.97
N ILE A 204 -8.28 0.39 1.63
CA ILE A 204 -7.49 -0.31 0.63
C ILE A 204 -7.18 -1.74 1.11
N ALA A 205 -6.78 -1.91 2.38
CA ALA A 205 -6.54 -3.23 2.95
C ALA A 205 -7.80 -4.13 2.93
N ALA A 206 -8.95 -3.57 3.28
CA ALA A 206 -10.25 -4.25 3.28
C ALA A 206 -10.71 -4.62 1.86
N LEU A 207 -10.45 -3.76 0.87
CA LEU A 207 -10.80 -4.00 -0.53
C LEU A 207 -10.27 -5.34 -1.05
N HIS A 208 -9.05 -5.74 -0.65
CA HIS A 208 -8.48 -7.02 -1.06
C HIS A 208 -9.32 -8.22 -0.61
N PHE A 209 -9.94 -8.17 0.57
CA PHE A 209 -10.79 -9.26 1.06
C PHE A 209 -12.00 -9.47 0.15
N HIS A 210 -12.59 -8.38 -0.33
CA HIS A 210 -13.75 -8.39 -1.23
C HIS A 210 -13.42 -8.68 -2.70
N SER A 211 -12.14 -8.75 -3.07
CA SER A 211 -11.73 -8.98 -4.45
C SER A 211 -11.94 -10.43 -4.91
N GLU A 212 -12.08 -10.62 -6.22
CA GLU A 212 -12.24 -11.94 -6.85
C GLU A 212 -11.07 -12.89 -6.60
N ARG A 213 -9.87 -12.33 -6.40
CA ARG A 213 -8.67 -13.11 -6.10
C ARG A 213 -8.71 -13.80 -4.74
N TRP A 214 -9.55 -13.31 -3.84
CA TRP A 214 -9.60 -13.76 -2.45
C TRP A 214 -10.97 -14.35 -2.11
N HIS A 215 -11.79 -13.62 -1.35
CA HIS A 215 -13.03 -14.17 -0.77
C HIS A 215 -14.30 -13.56 -1.37
N GLY A 216 -14.18 -12.65 -2.33
CA GLY A 216 -15.31 -11.94 -2.92
C GLY A 216 -15.36 -12.03 -4.43
N SER A 217 -15.86 -10.97 -5.05
CA SER A 217 -16.00 -10.85 -6.49
C SER A 217 -15.74 -9.41 -6.93
N ARG A 218 -15.52 -9.20 -8.23
CA ARG A 218 -15.39 -7.84 -8.78
C ARG A 218 -16.58 -6.94 -8.39
N LYS A 219 -17.79 -7.51 -8.32
CA LYS A 219 -19.01 -6.79 -7.93
C LYS A 219 -18.98 -6.41 -6.44
N ASP A 220 -18.50 -7.29 -5.57
CA ASP A 220 -18.42 -7.02 -4.13
C ASP A 220 -17.37 -5.93 -3.84
N ALA A 221 -16.20 -6.00 -4.49
CA ALA A 221 -15.18 -4.97 -4.41
C ALA A 221 -15.67 -3.61 -4.95
N GLU A 222 -16.38 -3.59 -6.08
CA GLU A 222 -16.99 -2.37 -6.63
C GLU A 222 -18.06 -1.79 -5.69
N ALA A 223 -18.93 -2.64 -5.13
CA ALA A 223 -19.96 -2.22 -4.20
C ALA A 223 -19.35 -1.64 -2.92
N PHE A 224 -18.34 -2.29 -2.35
CA PHE A 224 -17.59 -1.80 -1.19
C PHE A 224 -16.96 -0.44 -1.47
N ALA A 225 -16.21 -0.31 -2.58
CA ALA A 225 -15.51 0.91 -2.94
C ALA A 225 -16.45 2.08 -3.23
N THR A 226 -17.55 1.82 -3.93
CA THR A 226 -18.57 2.82 -4.24
C THR A 226 -19.28 3.30 -2.97
N ALA A 227 -19.62 2.37 -2.07
CA ALA A 227 -20.29 2.70 -0.81
C ALA A 227 -19.38 3.54 0.12
N ALA A 228 -18.09 3.22 0.18
CA ALA A 228 -17.11 4.01 0.93
C ALA A 228 -16.90 5.40 0.32
N ALA A 229 -16.75 5.50 -1.01
CA ALA A 229 -16.63 6.78 -1.71
C ALA A 229 -17.87 7.68 -1.51
N ALA A 230 -19.07 7.10 -1.55
CA ALA A 230 -20.31 7.85 -1.33
C ALA A 230 -20.46 8.41 0.10
N ARG A 231 -19.82 7.77 1.08
CA ARG A 231 -19.80 8.23 2.49
C ARG A 231 -18.56 9.05 2.84
N ALA A 232 -17.66 9.28 1.88
CA ALA A 232 -16.41 9.97 2.12
C ALA A 232 -16.68 11.41 2.63
N PRO A 233 -16.07 11.82 3.76
CA PRO A 233 -16.11 13.22 4.18
C PRO A 233 -15.56 14.15 3.09
N GLN A 234 -16.01 15.40 3.08
CA GLN A 234 -15.49 16.40 2.16
C GLN A 234 -13.96 16.53 2.32
N GLY A 235 -13.23 16.49 1.19
CA GLY A 235 -11.77 16.54 1.16
C GLY A 235 -11.08 15.20 1.49
N SER A 236 -11.83 14.11 1.71
CA SER A 236 -11.25 12.78 1.90
C SER A 236 -10.83 12.14 0.57
N LEU A 237 -9.69 11.47 0.58
CA LEU A 237 -9.22 10.65 -0.54
C LEU A 237 -10.01 9.35 -0.73
N LEU A 238 -10.92 8.99 0.19
CA LEU A 238 -11.81 7.83 0.02
C LEU A 238 -12.69 7.91 -1.23
N ALA A 239 -12.98 9.12 -1.72
CA ALA A 239 -13.67 9.30 -3.00
C ALA A 239 -12.89 8.69 -4.20
N ALA A 240 -11.57 8.46 -4.05
CA ALA A 240 -10.73 7.81 -5.05
C ALA A 240 -10.73 6.27 -4.95
N LEU A 241 -11.32 5.67 -3.90
CA LEU A 241 -11.27 4.21 -3.69
C LEU A 241 -11.81 3.37 -4.86
N PRO A 242 -12.82 3.81 -5.66
CA PRO A 242 -13.22 3.09 -6.87
C PRO A 242 -12.09 2.89 -7.88
N LEU A 243 -11.11 3.80 -7.97
CA LEU A 243 -9.94 3.62 -8.84
C LEU A 243 -9.05 2.46 -8.37
N PHE A 244 -8.92 2.26 -7.06
CA PHE A 244 -8.22 1.11 -6.49
C PHE A 244 -8.97 -0.20 -6.76
N ALA A 245 -10.31 -0.19 -6.70
CA ALA A 245 -11.11 -1.36 -7.05
C ALA A 245 -10.96 -1.75 -8.52
N VAL A 246 -10.88 -0.77 -9.42
CA VAL A 246 -10.56 -1.00 -10.84
C VAL A 246 -9.16 -1.57 -10.99
N TYR A 247 -8.18 -1.02 -10.29
CA TYR A 247 -6.79 -1.49 -10.32
C TYR A 247 -6.64 -2.95 -9.88
N GLU A 248 -7.28 -3.32 -8.77
CA GLU A 248 -7.25 -4.69 -8.21
C GLU A 248 -7.76 -5.75 -9.19
N HIS A 249 -8.64 -5.35 -10.12
CA HIS A 249 -9.25 -6.22 -11.13
C HIS A 249 -8.78 -5.89 -12.56
N LEU A 250 -7.58 -5.31 -12.71
CA LEU A 250 -6.99 -5.14 -14.03
C LEU A 250 -6.75 -6.52 -14.67
N PRO A 251 -7.12 -6.73 -15.93
CA PRO A 251 -6.83 -7.98 -16.62
C PRO A 251 -5.32 -8.17 -16.75
N GLU A 252 -4.82 -9.38 -16.43
CA GLU A 252 -3.38 -9.72 -16.49
C GLU A 252 -2.75 -9.49 -17.87
N VAL A 253 -3.56 -9.58 -18.94
CA VAL A 253 -3.13 -9.24 -20.29
C VAL A 253 -3.91 -8.01 -20.77
N ASN A 254 -3.23 -6.87 -20.84
CA ASN A 254 -3.72 -5.57 -21.35
C ASN A 254 -3.97 -5.61 -22.88
N LEU A 255 -4.74 -6.58 -23.38
CA LEU A 255 -4.98 -6.77 -24.82
C LEU A 255 -6.08 -5.86 -25.39
N VAL A 256 -6.88 -5.21 -24.54
CA VAL A 256 -8.06 -4.49 -25.00
C VAL A 256 -7.93 -3.01 -24.66
N GLN A 257 -7.46 -2.21 -25.62
CA GLN A 257 -7.49 -0.74 -25.53
C GLN A 257 -8.89 -0.17 -25.16
N GLY A 258 -9.96 -0.93 -25.43
CA GLY A 258 -11.32 -0.57 -25.03
C GLY A 258 -11.56 -0.52 -23.51
N PHE A 259 -10.75 -1.21 -22.70
CA PHE A 259 -10.90 -1.22 -21.24
C PHE A 259 -10.78 0.18 -20.65
N TYR A 260 -9.70 0.90 -20.99
CA TYR A 260 -9.42 2.25 -20.50
C TYR A 260 -10.42 3.31 -21.02
N ARG A 261 -11.24 2.97 -22.03
CA ARG A 261 -12.32 3.84 -22.54
C ARG A 261 -13.68 3.53 -21.91
N GLY A 262 -13.76 2.49 -21.08
CA GLY A 262 -15.00 2.06 -20.44
C GLY A 262 -15.50 3.09 -19.41
N GLN A 263 -16.82 3.26 -19.31
CA GLN A 263 -17.43 4.21 -18.37
C GLN A 263 -17.03 3.99 -16.91
N VAL A 264 -16.81 2.74 -16.50
CA VAL A 264 -16.38 2.41 -15.13
C VAL A 264 -14.99 3.02 -14.86
N VAL A 265 -14.04 2.87 -15.77
CA VAL A 265 -12.68 3.41 -15.63
C VAL A 265 -12.71 4.93 -15.68
N THR A 266 -13.43 5.52 -16.64
CA THR A 266 -13.55 6.98 -16.76
C THR A 266 -14.10 7.61 -15.48
N LYS A 267 -15.19 7.07 -14.93
CA LYS A 267 -15.79 7.57 -13.68
C LYS A 267 -14.85 7.43 -12.49
N ALA A 268 -14.13 6.32 -12.39
CA ALA A 268 -13.17 6.09 -11.30
C ALA A 268 -12.00 7.09 -11.37
N VAL A 269 -11.48 7.37 -12.57
CA VAL A 269 -10.42 8.37 -12.79
C VAL A 269 -10.93 9.77 -12.46
N GLU A 270 -12.12 10.15 -12.91
CA GLU A 270 -12.73 11.46 -12.61
C GLU A 270 -12.96 11.65 -11.10
N GLY A 271 -13.49 10.62 -10.41
CA GLY A 271 -13.66 10.64 -8.96
C GLY A 271 -12.35 10.79 -8.21
N ALA A 272 -11.29 10.10 -8.63
CA ALA A 272 -9.96 10.22 -8.04
C ALA A 272 -9.32 11.60 -8.32
N MET A 273 -9.48 12.16 -9.52
CA MET A 273 -9.04 13.53 -9.84
C MET A 273 -9.74 14.57 -8.96
N TYR A 274 -11.05 14.43 -8.75
CA TYR A 274 -11.80 15.28 -7.84
C TYR A 274 -11.30 15.14 -6.40
N ALA A 275 -11.06 13.91 -5.94
CA ALA A 275 -10.54 13.64 -4.60
C ALA A 275 -9.17 14.30 -4.37
N VAL A 276 -8.24 14.17 -5.32
CA VAL A 276 -6.91 14.81 -5.25
C VAL A 276 -7.01 16.33 -5.24
N HIS A 277 -7.93 16.91 -6.01
CA HIS A 277 -8.15 18.36 -6.04
C HIS A 277 -8.72 18.90 -4.72
N ALA A 278 -9.62 18.14 -4.08
CA ALA A 278 -10.27 18.54 -2.84
C ALA A 278 -9.47 18.22 -1.55
N ALA A 279 -8.49 17.30 -1.64
CA ALA A 279 -7.71 16.85 -0.50
C ALA A 279 -6.74 17.92 0.02
N ARG A 280 -6.39 17.81 1.31
CA ARG A 280 -5.31 18.60 1.91
C ARG A 280 -3.98 18.28 1.22
N GLN A 281 -3.12 19.29 1.05
CA GLN A 281 -1.87 19.15 0.30
C GLN A 281 -0.84 18.23 0.97
N ASP A 282 -0.96 18.07 2.28
CA ASP A 282 -0.12 17.27 3.18
C ASP A 282 -0.79 15.93 3.54
N ASP A 283 -1.82 15.49 2.81
CA ASP A 283 -2.48 14.22 3.09
C ASP A 283 -1.51 13.05 2.86
N PRO A 284 -1.27 12.16 3.85
CA PRO A 284 -0.32 11.07 3.72
C PRO A 284 -0.65 10.06 2.61
N MET A 285 -1.90 10.04 2.14
CA MET A 285 -2.34 9.12 1.08
C MET A 285 -2.36 9.76 -0.31
N LEU A 286 -2.01 11.04 -0.43
CA LEU A 286 -2.08 11.78 -1.68
C LEU A 286 -1.17 11.17 -2.76
N ALA A 287 0.04 10.76 -2.38
CA ALA A 287 1.00 10.14 -3.29
C ALA A 287 0.46 8.83 -3.89
N HIS A 288 -0.17 7.96 -3.09
CA HIS A 288 -0.78 6.73 -3.58
C HIS A 288 -1.83 6.99 -4.66
N VAL A 289 -2.73 7.94 -4.43
CA VAL A 289 -3.81 8.26 -5.37
C VAL A 289 -3.22 8.87 -6.65
N ARG A 290 -2.23 9.77 -6.52
CA ARG A 290 -1.54 10.38 -7.67
C ARG A 290 -0.79 9.35 -8.51
N HIS A 291 -0.05 8.45 -7.90
CA HIS A 291 0.66 7.37 -8.62
C HIS A 291 -0.33 6.50 -9.41
N LEU A 292 -1.46 6.15 -8.79
CA LEU A 292 -2.48 5.37 -9.47
C LEU A 292 -3.15 6.16 -10.61
N LEU A 293 -3.45 7.44 -10.40
CA LEU A 293 -3.95 8.33 -11.46
C LEU A 293 -2.97 8.40 -12.63
N VAL A 294 -1.67 8.58 -12.39
CA VAL A 294 -0.66 8.61 -13.45
C VAL A 294 -0.70 7.32 -14.27
N LEU A 295 -0.76 6.16 -13.63
CA LEU A 295 -0.89 4.88 -14.32
C LEU A 295 -2.10 4.88 -15.28
N PHE A 296 -3.29 5.23 -14.79
CA PHE A 296 -4.50 5.20 -15.61
C PHE A 296 -4.52 6.29 -16.69
N LEU A 297 -4.12 7.52 -16.38
CA LEU A 297 -4.12 8.65 -17.31
C LEU A 297 -3.15 8.41 -18.47
N VAL A 298 -1.99 7.80 -18.21
CA VAL A 298 -1.03 7.36 -19.25
C VAL A 298 -1.68 6.33 -20.16
N HIS A 299 -2.32 5.29 -19.63
CA HIS A 299 -2.99 4.28 -20.45
C HIS A 299 -4.22 4.81 -21.21
N MET A 300 -4.83 5.89 -20.71
CA MET A 300 -5.91 6.63 -21.39
C MET A 300 -5.38 7.67 -22.40
N GLU A 301 -4.06 7.82 -22.56
CA GLU A 301 -3.42 8.84 -23.39
C GLU A 301 -3.74 10.30 -22.99
N ARG A 302 -4.11 10.52 -21.71
CA ARG A 302 -4.40 11.84 -21.11
C ARG A 302 -3.14 12.46 -20.51
N TRP A 303 -2.10 12.62 -21.34
CA TRP A 303 -0.73 12.96 -20.91
C TRP A 303 -0.62 14.24 -20.10
N SER A 304 -1.33 15.31 -20.49
CA SER A 304 -1.30 16.59 -19.78
C SER A 304 -1.81 16.45 -18.34
N GLU A 305 -2.88 15.68 -18.14
CA GLU A 305 -3.47 15.48 -16.84
C GLU A 305 -2.61 14.58 -15.96
N ALA A 306 -1.94 13.58 -16.57
CA ALA A 306 -0.93 12.76 -15.90
C ALA A 306 0.23 13.63 -15.41
N MET A 307 0.73 14.55 -16.25
CA MET A 307 1.79 15.48 -15.86
C MET A 307 1.36 16.38 -14.70
N HIS A 308 0.13 16.91 -14.70
CA HIS A 308 -0.38 17.72 -13.57
C HIS A 308 -0.42 16.98 -12.23
N GLN A 309 -0.36 15.65 -12.20
CA GLN A 309 -0.25 14.90 -10.94
C GLN A 309 1.16 14.96 -10.36
N LEU A 310 2.17 15.19 -11.20
CA LEU A 310 3.60 15.14 -10.87
C LEU A 310 4.18 16.54 -10.70
N VAL A 311 3.83 17.49 -11.57
CA VAL A 311 4.25 18.89 -11.48
C VAL A 311 3.22 19.71 -10.70
N ARG A 312 3.70 20.49 -9.74
CA ARG A 312 2.93 21.54 -9.04
C ARG A 312 3.07 22.87 -9.76
#